data_AF-A0A1F5L629-F1
#
_entry.id   AF-A0A1F5L629-F1
#
_cell.length_a   1.000
_cell.length_b   1.000
_cell.length_c   1.000
_cell.angle_alpha   90.00
_cell.angle_beta   90.00
_cell.angle_gamma   90.00
#
_symmetry.space_group_name_H-M   'P 1'
#
loop_
_entity.id
_entity.type
_entity.pdbx_description
1 polymer ?
#
loop_
_entity_poly.entity_id
_entity_poly.type
_entity_poly.pdbx_seq_one_letter_code
_entity_poly.pdbx_strand_id
1 'polypeptide(L)'
;MEGMDMGSSSADCKISMLFNFNTIDACFLSTGWQIKNNGMFAATCIGTILLVVLVEFCRRIGREYDNFLTRQFQRQAAHGTLAKTWSSRRAITFRATPLQQLTRSVIHAVTFAGAYITMLLAMYFNVY
;
A
#
# COMPACT_ATOMS: atom_id res chain seq x y z
N MET A 1 -43.07 12.57 8.08
CA MET A 1 -41.83 12.27 7.34
C MET A 1 -40.72 13.00 8.07
N GLU A 2 -40.06 12.29 8.98
CA GLU A 2 -38.96 12.78 9.78
C GLU A 2 -37.75 13.10 8.88
N GLY A 3 -37.37 14.39 8.84
CA GLY A 3 -36.06 14.80 8.40
C GLY A 3 -35.08 14.57 9.55
N MET A 4 -34.21 13.58 9.42
CA MET A 4 -33.16 13.33 10.40
C MET A 4 -32.09 14.41 10.27
N ASP A 5 -32.20 15.38 11.16
CA ASP A 5 -31.14 16.25 11.64
C ASP A 5 -29.93 15.40 12.07
N MET A 6 -28.79 15.63 11.42
CA MET A 6 -27.48 15.20 11.93
C MET A 6 -26.64 16.45 12.20
N GLY A 7 -27.17 17.31 13.08
CA GLY A 7 -26.35 18.23 13.86
C GLY A 7 -25.45 17.43 14.80
N SER A 8 -24.16 17.31 14.44
CA SER A 8 -23.11 16.92 15.40
C SER A 8 -22.12 18.07 15.54
N SER A 9 -22.32 18.82 16.62
CA SER A 9 -21.44 19.86 17.13
C SER A 9 -20.15 19.22 17.65
N SER A 10 -19.07 19.26 16.88
CA SER A 10 -17.72 18.94 17.35
C SER A 10 -16.69 19.59 16.43
N ALA A 11 -15.99 20.62 16.92
CA ALA A 11 -14.85 21.36 16.35
C ALA A 11 -14.88 21.60 14.83
N ASP A 12 -15.06 22.87 14.43
CA ASP A 12 -15.11 23.36 13.04
C ASP A 12 -13.94 22.84 12.19
N CYS A 13 -14.09 21.64 11.60
CA CYS A 13 -13.01 20.97 10.93
C CYS A 13 -13.07 21.22 9.44
N LYS A 14 -12.04 21.89 8.91
CA LYS A 14 -12.03 22.32 7.51
C LYS A 14 -11.61 21.17 6.60
N ILE A 15 -12.58 20.48 6.03
CA ILE A 15 -12.37 19.57 4.90
C ILE A 15 -12.34 20.41 3.63
N SER A 16 -11.14 20.70 3.13
CA SER A 16 -10.93 21.37 1.84
C SER A 16 -10.27 20.37 0.88
N MET A 17 -10.97 20.06 -0.22
CA MET A 17 -10.46 19.21 -1.31
C MET A 17 -9.68 20.02 -2.38
N LEU A 18 -9.51 21.33 -2.15
CA LEU A 18 -8.75 22.27 -2.98
C LEU A 18 -7.45 22.66 -2.26
N PHE A 19 -6.46 23.16 -2.99
CA PHE A 19 -5.15 23.60 -2.49
C PHE A 19 -5.30 24.43 -1.19
N ASN A 20 -4.84 23.87 -0.07
CA ASN A 20 -5.13 24.38 1.28
C ASN A 20 -3.82 24.65 2.04
N PHE A 21 -3.73 25.84 2.65
CA PHE A 21 -2.57 26.28 3.45
C PHE A 21 -2.81 26.22 4.97
N ASN A 22 -3.91 25.60 5.42
CA ASN A 22 -4.23 25.52 6.85
C ASN A 22 -3.37 24.46 7.57
N THR A 23 -2.54 24.90 8.52
CA THR A 23 -1.72 24.05 9.40
C THR A 23 -2.42 23.67 10.71
N ILE A 24 -3.56 24.29 11.02
CA ILE A 24 -4.31 24.14 12.26
C ILE A 24 -5.77 23.81 11.92
N ASP A 25 -6.36 22.82 12.61
CA ASP A 25 -7.77 22.37 12.51
C ASP A 25 -8.18 21.67 11.20
N ALA A 26 -7.24 20.94 10.59
CA ALA A 26 -7.46 20.13 9.40
C ALA A 26 -7.75 18.66 9.79
N CYS A 27 -8.85 18.06 9.28
CA CYS A 27 -9.20 16.64 9.48
C CYS A 27 -8.80 15.80 8.28
N PHE A 28 -7.98 14.77 8.53
CA PHE A 28 -7.37 13.94 7.48
C PHE A 28 -8.33 12.89 6.88
N LEU A 29 -8.96 12.05 7.73
CA LEU A 29 -9.80 10.92 7.31
C LEU A 29 -11.14 10.84 8.06
N SER A 30 -11.20 11.43 9.26
CA SER A 30 -12.35 11.49 10.16
C SER A 30 -12.22 12.72 11.05
N THR A 31 -13.33 13.23 11.56
CA THR A 31 -13.38 14.33 12.54
C THR A 31 -12.59 14.04 13.83
N GLY A 32 -12.30 12.78 14.13
CA GLY A 32 -11.44 12.37 15.25
C GLY A 32 -9.93 12.58 15.02
N TRP A 33 -9.49 12.80 13.78
CA TRP A 33 -8.08 12.93 13.42
C TRP A 33 -7.75 14.35 12.97
N GLN A 34 -7.97 15.29 13.90
CA GLN A 34 -7.72 16.73 13.74
C GLN A 34 -6.29 17.10 14.16
N ILE A 35 -5.59 17.85 13.32
CA ILE A 35 -4.26 18.38 13.60
C ILE A 35 -4.40 19.70 14.36
N LYS A 36 -4.08 19.68 15.67
CA LYS A 36 -4.26 20.83 16.58
C LYS A 36 -2.99 21.64 16.83
N ASN A 37 -1.82 21.11 16.47
CA ASN A 37 -0.54 21.78 16.71
C ASN A 37 0.42 21.63 15.51
N ASN A 38 1.39 22.54 15.42
CA ASN A 38 2.40 22.55 14.36
C ASN A 38 3.30 21.30 14.37
N GLY A 39 3.49 20.66 15.52
CA GLY A 39 4.29 19.43 15.65
C GLY A 39 3.60 18.19 15.07
N MET A 40 2.26 18.10 15.17
CA MET A 40 1.42 17.05 14.60
C MET A 40 1.40 17.18 13.08
N PHE A 41 1.42 18.41 12.56
CA PHE A 41 1.61 18.68 11.14
C PHE A 41 3.00 18.20 10.64
N ALA A 42 4.08 18.57 11.34
CA ALA A 42 5.42 18.11 10.98
C ALA A 42 5.54 16.57 11.05
N ALA A 43 4.90 15.94 12.04
CA ALA A 43 4.82 14.49 12.17
C ALA A 43 4.11 13.83 10.98
N THR A 44 3.02 14.42 10.46
CA THR A 44 2.38 13.93 9.23
C THR A 44 3.30 14.06 8.02
N CYS A 45 4.02 15.16 7.83
CA CYS A 45 4.98 15.30 6.72
C CYS A 45 6.11 14.26 6.77
N ILE A 46 6.74 14.11 7.94
CA ILE A 46 7.79 13.11 8.16
C ILE A 46 7.22 11.70 7.99
N GLY A 47 6.02 11.46 8.53
CA GLY A 47 5.28 10.21 8.39
C GLY A 47 5.05 9.82 6.93
N THR A 48 4.69 10.77 6.06
CA THR A 48 4.54 10.52 4.62
C THR A 48 5.84 10.12 3.97
N ILE A 49 6.93 10.84 4.24
CA ILE A 49 8.25 10.54 3.69
C ILE A 49 8.68 9.13 4.13
N LEU A 50 8.55 8.83 5.42
CA LEU A 50 8.85 7.50 5.96
C LEU A 50 7.95 6.42 5.34
N LEU A 51 6.66 6.70 5.15
CA LEU A 51 5.72 5.77 4.53
C LEU A 51 6.05 5.50 3.06
N VAL A 52 6.47 6.51 2.29
CA VAL A 52 6.98 6.34 0.92
C VAL A 52 8.23 5.47 0.90
N VAL A 53 9.19 5.73 1.80
CA VAL A 53 10.42 4.92 1.91
C VAL A 53 10.07 3.46 2.26
N LEU A 54 9.15 3.24 3.20
CA LEU A 54 8.68 1.91 3.58
C LEU A 54 7.96 1.21 2.41
N VAL A 55 7.12 1.92 1.65
CA VAL A 55 6.45 1.36 0.47
C VAL A 55 7.46 0.95 -0.60
N GLU A 56 8.47 1.77 -0.88
CA GLU A 56 9.54 1.44 -1.82
C GLU A 56 10.41 0.27 -1.32
N PHE A 57 10.64 0.19 -0.01
CA PHE A 57 11.30 -0.95 0.61
C PHE A 57 10.47 -2.24 0.45
N CYS A 58 9.16 -2.20 0.71
CA CYS A 58 8.25 -3.33 0.47
C CYS A 58 8.21 -3.72 -1.02
N ARG A 59 8.25 -2.75 -1.94
CA ARG A 59 8.36 -3.00 -3.40
C ARG A 59 9.68 -3.64 -3.78
N ARG A 60 10.79 -3.31 -3.10
CA ARG A 60 12.08 -3.98 -3.29
C ARG A 60 12.06 -5.41 -2.76
N ILE A 61 11.50 -5.65 -1.57
CA ILE A 61 11.34 -7.00 -1.02
C ILE A 61 10.47 -7.86 -1.93
N GLY A 62 9.35 -7.34 -2.43
CA GLY A 62 8.48 -8.09 -3.35
C GLY A 62 9.20 -8.53 -4.61
N ARG A 63 10.05 -7.67 -5.18
CA ARG A 63 10.86 -8.00 -6.36
C ARG A 63 11.93 -9.05 -6.05
N GLU A 64 12.59 -8.94 -4.90
CA GLU A 64 13.60 -9.93 -4.50
C GLU A 64 12.94 -11.29 -4.20
N TYR A 65 11.76 -11.29 -3.57
CA TYR A 65 11.00 -12.50 -3.30
C TYR A 65 10.53 -13.19 -4.59
N ASP A 66 10.00 -12.43 -5.56
CA ASP A 66 9.62 -12.97 -6.87
C ASP A 66 10.85 -13.55 -7.61
N ASN A 67 12.01 -12.87 -7.57
CA ASN A 67 13.26 -13.37 -8.15
C ASN A 67 13.75 -14.67 -7.48
N PHE A 68 13.69 -14.73 -6.15
CA PHE A 68 14.05 -15.92 -5.39
C PHE A 68 13.15 -17.10 -5.77
N LEU A 69 11.84 -16.86 -5.87
CA LEU A 69 10.86 -17.87 -6.23
C LEU A 69 11.10 -18.40 -7.66
N THR A 70 11.39 -17.53 -8.63
CA THR A 70 11.75 -17.94 -9.99
C THR A 70 13.01 -18.82 -10.01
N ARG A 71 14.04 -18.47 -9.23
CA ARG A 71 15.27 -19.28 -9.12
C ARG A 71 15.00 -20.65 -8.51
N GLN A 72 14.14 -20.74 -7.49
CA GLN A 72 13.74 -22.03 -6.91
C GLN A 72 13.00 -22.90 -7.93
N PHE A 73 12.05 -22.34 -8.68
CA PHE A 73 11.33 -23.09 -9.71
C PHE A 73 12.25 -23.56 -10.84
N GLN A 74 13.20 -22.72 -11.29
CA GLN A 74 14.19 -23.11 -12.30
C GLN A 74 15.07 -24.28 -11.84
N ARG A 75 15.51 -24.28 -10.57
CA ARG A 75 16.29 -25.40 -9.99
C ARG A 75 15.47 -26.69 -9.92
N GLN A 76 14.22 -26.62 -9.48
CA GLN A 76 13.32 -27.79 -9.42
C GLN A 76 12.99 -28.34 -10.80
N ALA A 77 12.78 -27.47 -11.80
CA ALA A 77 12.57 -27.87 -13.19
C ALA A 77 13.80 -28.58 -13.78
N ALA A 78 15.02 -28.16 -13.43
CA ALA A 78 16.25 -28.84 -13.84
C ALA A 78 16.35 -30.26 -13.28
N HIS A 79 15.96 -30.51 -12.02
CA HIS A 79 15.92 -31.87 -11.46
C HIS A 79 14.82 -32.76 -12.05
N GLY A 80 13.73 -32.19 -12.58
CA GLY A 80 12.69 -32.92 -13.30
C GLY A 80 13.07 -33.40 -14.72
N THR A 81 14.27 -33.09 -15.20
CA THR A 81 14.74 -33.47 -16.56
C THR A 81 15.15 -34.95 -16.71
N LEU A 82 14.80 -35.83 -15.78
CA LEU A 82 14.77 -37.29 -16.04
C LEU A 82 13.55 -37.74 -16.86
N ALA A 83 12.71 -36.82 -17.35
CA ALA A 83 11.72 -37.09 -18.40
C ALA A 83 12.25 -36.78 -19.82
N LYS A 84 13.57 -36.60 -19.97
CA LYS A 84 14.27 -36.30 -21.24
C LYS A 84 14.44 -37.53 -22.13
N THR A 85 13.41 -38.34 -22.31
CA THR A 85 13.54 -39.50 -23.19
C THR A 85 12.48 -39.60 -24.25
N TRP A 86 11.19 -39.38 -23.99
CA TRP A 86 10.20 -39.58 -25.05
C TRP A 86 8.96 -38.70 -24.87
N SER A 87 8.63 -37.97 -25.93
CA SER A 87 7.26 -37.62 -26.31
C SER A 87 6.48 -36.61 -25.45
N SER A 88 5.98 -35.59 -26.16
CA SER A 88 5.00 -34.58 -25.72
C SER A 88 5.54 -33.42 -24.89
N ARG A 89 5.39 -32.20 -25.44
CA ARG A 89 5.48 -30.90 -24.75
C ARG A 89 4.39 -30.78 -23.67
N ARG A 90 4.40 -31.65 -22.67
CA ARG A 90 3.63 -31.43 -21.44
C ARG A 90 4.36 -30.33 -20.70
N ALA A 91 3.91 -29.09 -20.89
CA ALA A 91 4.23 -28.00 -19.99
C ALA A 91 3.81 -28.46 -18.59
N ILE A 92 4.78 -28.90 -17.79
CA ILE A 92 4.56 -29.21 -16.38
C ILE A 92 4.25 -27.86 -15.77
N THR A 93 2.96 -27.53 -15.65
CA THR A 93 2.47 -26.34 -14.99
C THR A 93 2.73 -26.54 -13.51
N PHE A 94 3.92 -26.13 -13.07
CA PHE A 94 4.30 -26.18 -11.67
C PHE A 94 3.40 -25.21 -10.92
N ARG A 95 2.43 -25.75 -10.18
CA ARG A 95 1.43 -24.96 -9.48
C ARG A 95 2.12 -24.30 -8.29
N ALA A 96 2.23 -22.96 -8.32
CA ALA A 96 2.71 -22.21 -7.17
C ALA A 96 1.90 -22.60 -5.93
N THR A 97 2.60 -22.79 -4.81
CA THR A 97 1.93 -23.18 -3.56
C THR A 97 1.00 -22.06 -3.10
N PRO A 98 -0.15 -22.37 -2.48
CA PRO A 98 -1.11 -21.35 -2.04
C PRO A 98 -0.48 -20.35 -1.05
N LEU A 99 0.49 -20.79 -0.24
CA LEU A 99 1.23 -19.90 0.66
C LEU A 99 2.12 -18.89 -0.09
N GLN A 100 2.80 -19.29 -1.16
CA GLN A 100 3.61 -18.36 -1.97
C GLN A 100 2.75 -17.30 -2.65
N GLN A 101 1.57 -17.67 -3.14
CA GLN A 101 0.64 -16.74 -3.75
C GLN A 101 0.02 -15.78 -2.73
N LEU A 102 -0.21 -16.23 -1.49
CA LEU A 102 -0.65 -15.40 -0.39
C LEU A 102 0.41 -14.35 0.00
N THR A 103 1.67 -14.75 0.15
CA THR A 103 2.75 -13.80 0.46
C THR A 103 2.86 -12.72 -0.61
N ARG A 104 2.79 -13.11 -1.89
CA ARG A 104 2.84 -12.18 -3.02
C ARG A 104 1.66 -11.22 -3.04
N SER A 105 0.44 -11.73 -2.82
CA SER A 105 -0.76 -10.87 -2.79
C SER A 105 -0.73 -9.89 -1.63
N VAL A 106 -0.24 -10.30 -0.45
CA VAL A 106 -0.09 -9.42 0.71
C VAL A 106 0.91 -8.30 0.44
N ILE A 107 2.08 -8.59 -0.14
CA ILE A 107 3.06 -7.56 -0.50
C ILE A 107 2.45 -6.57 -1.49
N HIS A 108 1.73 -7.06 -2.50
CA HIS A 108 1.02 -6.19 -3.44
C HIS A 108 -0.05 -5.33 -2.77
N ALA A 109 -0.86 -5.90 -1.89
CA ALA A 109 -1.91 -5.17 -1.17
C ALA A 109 -1.31 -4.05 -0.30
N VAL A 110 -0.23 -4.32 0.43
CA VAL A 110 0.45 -3.32 1.27
C VAL A 110 1.02 -2.18 0.43
N THR A 111 1.67 -2.50 -0.69
CA THR A 111 2.23 -1.46 -1.57
C THR A 111 1.15 -0.61 -2.25
N PHE A 112 0.02 -1.22 -2.65
CA PHE A 112 -1.11 -0.52 -3.23
C PHE A 112 -1.80 0.38 -2.19
N ALA A 113 -2.07 -0.14 -1.00
CA ALA A 113 -2.67 0.63 0.10
C ALA A 113 -1.78 1.80 0.51
N GLY A 114 -0.47 1.57 0.66
CA GLY A 114 0.50 2.63 0.97
C GLY A 114 0.53 3.72 -0.09
N ALA A 115 0.57 3.35 -1.37
CA ALA A 115 0.50 4.32 -2.48
C ALA A 115 -0.80 5.15 -2.44
N TYR A 116 -1.93 4.52 -2.15
CA TYR A 116 -3.22 5.21 -2.04
C TYR A 116 -3.23 6.21 -0.88
N ILE A 117 -2.70 5.82 0.28
CA ILE A 117 -2.55 6.72 1.45
C ILE A 117 -1.65 7.90 1.10
N THR A 118 -0.51 7.67 0.43
CA THR A 118 0.38 8.78 0.02
C THR A 118 -0.26 9.71 -0.99
N MET A 119 -1.08 9.18 -1.90
CA MET A 119 -1.81 9.97 -2.89
C MET A 119 -2.88 10.84 -2.23
N LEU A 120 -3.68 10.27 -1.31
CA LEU A 120 -4.64 11.02 -0.51
C LEU A 120 -3.95 12.13 0.28
N LEU A 121 -2.79 11.83 0.87
CA LEU A 121 -2.01 12.79 1.64
C LEU A 121 -1.46 13.91 0.75
N ALA A 122 -0.94 13.58 -0.44
CA ALA A 122 -0.44 14.57 -1.39
C ALA A 122 -1.54 15.49 -1.91
N MET A 123 -2.75 14.97 -2.16
CA MET A 123 -3.90 15.77 -2.58
C MET A 123 -4.44 16.65 -1.45
N TYR A 124 -4.23 16.25 -0.19
CA TYR A 124 -4.68 16.99 0.98
C TYR A 124 -3.69 18.08 1.40
N PHE A 125 -2.40 17.76 1.46
CA PHE A 125 -1.32 18.70 1.76
C PHE A 125 -0.66 19.13 0.46
N ASN A 126 -1.28 20.08 -0.22
CA ASN A 126 -0.70 20.68 -1.41
C ASN A 126 0.46 21.60 -0.99
N VAL A 127 1.66 21.03 -0.85
CA VAL A 127 2.98 21.70 -0.72
C VAL A 127 3.04 22.88 0.27
N TYR A 128 3.73 22.64 1.39
CA TYR A 128 4.44 23.68 2.13
C TYR A 128 5.89 23.75 1.63
#